data_AF-A0A932UJ52-F1
#
_entry.id   AF-A0A932UJ52-F1
#
_cell.length_a   1.000
_cell.length_b   1.000
_cell.length_c   1.000
_cell.angle_alpha   90.00
_cell.angle_beta   90.00
_cell.angle_gamma   90.00
#
_symmetry.space_group_name_H-M   'P 1'
#
loop_
_entity.id
_entity.type
_entity.pdbx_description
1 polymer ?
#
loop_
_entity_poly.entity_id
_entity_poly.type
_entity_poly.pdbx_seq_one_letter_code
_entity_poly.pdbx_strand_id
1 'polypeptide(L)'
;MRCADFQELYSDYRDGRLQDRARLTEVERHLRECPRCARQDLAVRRGVEVLRAGPGLEPSPAFRWALQRRLAFSRAGTDPGLAPGGLVASLLVAAAVGLVLIEGVTRLPQTQPAAERSPQVVANPGPPFVGFARADPAAALAPDTSADEDAALHVPAVAP
;
A
#
# COMPACT_ATOMS: atom_id res chain seq x y z
N MET A 1 -15.21 -3.28 23.58
CA MET A 1 -15.94 -4.25 22.74
C MET A 1 -17.24 -4.65 23.43
N ARG A 2 -18.23 -5.11 22.68
CA ARG A 2 -19.48 -5.64 23.26
C ARG A 2 -19.30 -7.11 23.61
N CYS A 3 -20.19 -7.65 24.45
CA CYS A 3 -20.16 -9.06 24.83
C CYS A 3 -20.30 -10.02 23.62
N ALA A 4 -21.05 -9.63 22.59
CA ALA A 4 -21.20 -10.43 21.38
C ALA A 4 -19.87 -10.54 20.61
N ASP A 5 -19.22 -9.41 20.37
CA ASP A 5 -17.89 -9.35 19.71
C ASP A 5 -16.86 -10.21 20.48
N PHE A 6 -16.91 -10.16 21.82
CA PHE A 6 -16.07 -11.01 22.66
C PHE A 6 -16.36 -12.50 22.45
N GLN A 7 -17.63 -12.92 22.41
CA GLN A 7 -18.00 -14.33 22.24
C GLN A 7 -17.51 -14.91 20.92
N GLU A 8 -17.57 -14.14 19.84
CA GLU A 8 -17.04 -14.52 18.53
C GLU A 8 -15.52 -14.75 18.57
N LEU A 9 -14.80 -13.87 19.27
CA LEU A 9 -13.33 -13.94 19.36
C LEU A 9 -12.83 -14.86 20.48
N TYR A 10 -13.69 -15.29 21.40
CA TYR A 10 -13.26 -15.93 22.65
C TYR A 10 -12.55 -17.26 22.42
N SER A 11 -13.02 -18.09 21.48
CA SER A 11 -12.37 -19.38 21.21
C SER A 11 -10.96 -19.18 20.66
N ASP A 12 -10.80 -18.30 19.67
CA ASP A 12 -9.49 -18.02 19.08
C ASP A 12 -8.55 -17.34 20.08
N TYR A 13 -9.07 -16.46 20.94
CA TYR A 13 -8.32 -15.92 22.07
C TYR A 13 -7.85 -17.03 23.02
N ARG A 14 -8.76 -17.91 23.43
CA ARG A 14 -8.50 -18.96 24.44
C ARG A 14 -7.53 -20.03 23.95
N ASP A 15 -7.54 -20.29 22.64
CA ASP A 15 -6.65 -21.24 21.96
C ASP A 15 -5.33 -20.61 21.50
N GLY A 16 -5.12 -19.30 21.70
CA GLY A 16 -3.92 -18.58 21.28
C GLY A 16 -3.80 -18.41 19.76
N ARG A 17 -4.93 -18.50 19.05
CA ARG A 17 -5.00 -18.35 17.58
C ARG A 17 -5.20 -16.89 17.15
N LEU A 18 -5.71 -16.04 18.03
CA LEU A 18 -5.88 -14.61 17.76
C LEU A 18 -4.52 -13.91 17.67
N GLN A 19 -4.08 -13.57 16.46
CA GLN A 19 -2.76 -12.96 16.21
C GLN A 19 -2.76 -11.42 16.28
N ASP A 20 -3.91 -10.79 16.05
CA ASP A 20 -4.03 -9.33 16.07
C ASP A 20 -3.87 -8.79 17.50
N ARG A 21 -2.78 -8.05 17.72
CA ARG A 21 -2.42 -7.49 19.03
C ARG A 21 -3.42 -6.44 19.54
N ALA A 22 -4.04 -5.67 18.64
CA ALA A 22 -5.05 -4.71 19.05
C ALA A 22 -6.29 -5.44 19.58
N ARG A 23 -6.72 -6.49 18.87
CA ARG A 23 -7.84 -7.35 19.28
C ARG A 23 -7.56 -8.10 20.58
N LEU A 24 -6.36 -8.64 20.75
CA LEU A 24 -5.94 -9.26 22.01
C LEU A 24 -6.10 -8.28 23.18
N THR A 25 -5.62 -7.06 23.02
CA THR A 25 -5.70 -6.03 24.06
C THR A 25 -7.15 -5.64 24.37
N GLU A 26 -8.02 -5.56 23.35
CA GLU A 26 -9.46 -5.31 23.54
C GLU A 26 -10.14 -6.42 24.34
N VAL A 27 -9.85 -7.69 24.02
CA VAL A 27 -10.39 -8.86 24.72
C VAL A 27 -9.94 -8.87 26.18
N GLU A 28 -8.65 -8.68 26.45
CA GLU A 28 -8.10 -8.63 27.80
C GLU A 28 -8.71 -7.50 28.63
N ARG A 29 -8.86 -6.31 28.03
CA ARG A 29 -9.51 -5.19 28.67
C ARG A 29 -10.98 -5.52 29.00
N HIS A 30 -11.70 -6.13 28.05
CA HIS A 30 -13.09 -6.52 28.28
C HIS A 30 -13.23 -7.56 29.40
N LEU A 31 -12.31 -8.53 29.49
CA LEU A 31 -12.28 -9.51 30.59
C LEU A 31 -12.07 -8.84 31.95
N ARG A 32 -11.29 -7.76 32.03
CA ARG A 32 -11.11 -6.97 33.26
C ARG A 32 -12.34 -6.15 33.62
N GLU A 33 -13.04 -5.61 32.64
CA GLU A 33 -14.15 -4.65 32.84
C GLU A 33 -15.53 -5.30 32.92
N CYS A 34 -15.74 -6.48 32.32
CA CYS A 34 -17.04 -7.13 32.21
C CYS A 34 -17.15 -8.38 33.11
N PRO A 35 -17.87 -8.30 34.25
CA PRO A 35 -18.00 -9.44 35.17
C PRO A 35 -18.68 -10.66 34.56
N ARG A 36 -19.57 -10.47 33.58
CA ARG A 36 -20.27 -11.58 32.90
C ARG A 36 -19.29 -12.43 32.09
N CYS A 37 -18.47 -11.78 31.26
CA CYS A 37 -17.47 -12.46 30.43
C CYS A 37 -16.33 -13.03 31.28
N ALA A 38 -15.93 -12.34 32.36
CA ALA A 38 -14.96 -12.88 33.32
C ALA A 38 -15.44 -14.19 33.97
N ARG A 39 -16.72 -14.27 34.36
CA ARG A 39 -17.31 -15.51 34.90
C ARG A 39 -17.32 -16.65 33.88
N GLN A 40 -17.63 -16.34 32.62
CA GLN A 40 -17.56 -17.31 31.52
C GLN A 40 -16.14 -17.85 31.36
N ASP A 41 -15.14 -16.97 31.32
CA ASP A 41 -13.74 -17.39 31.21
C ASP A 41 -13.30 -18.30 32.36
N LEU A 42 -13.64 -17.91 33.58
CA LEU A 42 -13.35 -18.69 34.77
C LEU A 42 -13.99 -20.09 34.72
N ALA A 43 -15.26 -20.17 34.31
CA ALA A 43 -15.98 -21.44 34.20
C ALA A 43 -15.32 -22.38 33.17
N VAL A 44 -14.94 -21.84 32.01
CA VAL A 44 -14.24 -22.61 30.96
C VAL A 44 -12.88 -23.09 31.46
N ARG A 45 -12.09 -22.22 32.11
CA ARG A 45 -10.77 -22.58 32.65
C ARG A 45 -10.86 -23.70 33.69
N ARG A 46 -11.79 -23.58 34.64
CA ARG A 46 -12.03 -24.61 35.66
C ARG A 46 -12.51 -25.93 35.04
N GLY A 47 -13.41 -25.88 34.05
CA GLY A 47 -13.86 -27.07 33.34
C GLY A 47 -12.70 -27.81 32.67
N VAL A 48 -11.81 -27.09 32.00
CA VAL A 48 -10.62 -27.67 31.37
C VAL A 48 -9.66 -28.28 32.41
N GLU A 49 -9.46 -27.62 33.56
CA GLU A 49 -8.63 -28.14 34.65
C GLU A 49 -9.18 -29.46 35.20
N VAL A 50 -10.50 -29.55 35.41
CA VAL A 50 -11.15 -30.78 35.87
C VAL A 50 -10.96 -31.92 34.86
N LEU A 51 -11.14 -31.65 33.56
CA LEU A 51 -10.93 -32.66 32.51
C LEU A 51 -9.48 -33.15 32.45
N ARG A 52 -8.51 -32.25 32.67
CA ARG A 52 -7.08 -32.59 32.70
C ARG A 52 -6.70 -33.39 33.95
N ALA A 53 -7.38 -33.17 35.06
CA ALA A 53 -7.17 -33.90 36.31
C ALA A 53 -7.83 -35.29 36.32
N GLY A 54 -8.68 -35.60 35.33
CA GLY A 54 -9.30 -36.91 35.18
C GLY A 54 -8.29 -38.02 34.83
N PRO A 55 -8.74 -39.29 34.85
CA PRO A 55 -7.91 -40.41 34.42
C PRO A 55 -7.42 -40.16 32.99
N GLY A 56 -6.13 -40.40 32.77
CA GLY A 56 -5.50 -40.22 31.46
C GLY A 56 -6.23 -41.03 30.39
N LEU A 57 -6.58 -40.37 29.30
CA LEU A 57 -7.12 -41.05 28.12
C LEU A 57 -5.97 -41.85 27.48
N GLU A 58 -5.94 -43.16 27.71
CA GLU A 58 -4.95 -44.03 27.07
C GLU A 58 -5.31 -44.20 25.59
N PRO A 59 -4.47 -43.73 24.65
CA PRO A 59 -4.72 -43.94 23.23
C PRO A 59 -4.58 -45.41 22.86
N SER A 60 -5.23 -45.83 21.76
CA SER A 60 -5.10 -47.22 21.30
C SER A 60 -3.64 -47.58 20.98
N PRO A 61 -3.23 -48.86 21.08
CA PRO A 61 -1.85 -49.25 20.79
C PRO A 61 -1.39 -48.85 19.37
N ALA A 62 -2.30 -48.88 18.40
CA ALA A 62 -2.05 -48.48 17.01
C ALA A 62 -2.01 -46.96 16.79
N PHE A 63 -2.47 -46.15 17.75
CA PHE A 63 -2.59 -44.70 17.62
C PHE A 63 -1.26 -44.04 17.30
N ARG A 64 -0.17 -44.44 17.98
CA ARG A 64 1.16 -43.85 17.76
C ARG A 64 1.62 -44.04 16.32
N TRP A 65 1.42 -45.23 15.77
CA TRP A 65 1.76 -45.54 14.38
C TRP A 65 0.89 -44.78 13.38
N ALA A 66 -0.43 -44.76 13.60
CA ALA A 66 -1.36 -44.00 12.76
C ALA A 66 -1.06 -42.49 12.77
N LEU A 67 -0.73 -41.95 13.94
CA LEU A 67 -0.34 -40.54 14.13
C LEU A 67 0.94 -40.23 13.37
N GLN A 68 1.99 -41.05 13.53
CA GLN A 68 3.26 -40.85 12.82
C GLN A 68 3.06 -40.88 11.31
N ARG A 69 2.28 -41.83 10.79
CA ARG A 69 1.96 -41.91 9.36
C ARG A 69 1.24 -40.65 8.87
N ARG A 70 0.26 -40.15 9.63
CA ARG A 70 -0.50 -38.95 9.25
C ARG A 70 0.37 -37.70 9.30
N LEU A 71 1.22 -37.56 10.32
CA LEU A 71 2.18 -36.46 10.43
C LEU A 71 3.21 -36.47 9.30
N ALA A 72 3.71 -37.66 8.91
CA ALA A 72 4.62 -37.79 7.78
C ALA A 72 3.96 -37.32 6.47
N PHE A 73 2.70 -37.70 6.22
CA PHE A 73 1.95 -37.25 5.06
C PHE A 73 1.72 -35.74 5.05
N SER A 74 1.33 -35.15 6.18
CA SER A 74 1.10 -33.69 6.27
C SER A 74 2.39 -32.89 6.09
N ARG A 75 3.53 -33.38 6.59
CA ARG A 75 4.85 -32.74 6.40
C ARG A 75 5.34 -32.84 4.95
N ALA A 76 5.11 -33.98 4.29
CA ALA A 76 5.48 -34.15 2.88
C ALA A 76 4.75 -33.16 1.95
N GLY A 77 3.58 -32.63 2.33
CA GLY A 77 2.88 -31.56 1.60
C GLY A 77 3.32 -30.14 1.95
N THR A 78 4.17 -29.96 2.97
CA THR A 78 4.66 -28.63 3.44
C THR A 78 6.16 -28.44 3.30
N ASP A 79 6.92 -29.46 2.88
CA ASP A 79 8.30 -29.26 2.49
C ASP A 79 8.33 -28.35 1.25
N PRO A 80 8.96 -27.16 1.31
CA PRO A 80 9.35 -26.41 0.13
C PRO A 80 10.56 -27.10 -0.50
N GLY A 81 10.50 -28.43 -0.67
CA GLY A 81 11.41 -29.13 -1.54
C GLY A 81 11.28 -28.47 -2.90
N LEU A 82 12.43 -28.15 -3.51
CA LEU A 82 12.57 -27.49 -4.80
C LEU A 82 11.45 -27.95 -5.73
N ALA A 83 10.36 -27.16 -5.80
CA ALA A 83 9.26 -27.48 -6.69
C ALA A 83 9.89 -27.60 -8.08
N PRO A 84 9.40 -28.47 -8.98
CA PRO A 84 9.95 -28.56 -10.32
C PRO A 84 10.01 -27.20 -11.05
N GLY A 85 9.23 -26.20 -10.62
CA GLY A 85 9.33 -24.80 -11.06
C GLY A 85 10.52 -23.98 -10.50
N GLY A 86 11.12 -24.36 -9.38
CA GLY A 86 12.27 -23.67 -8.77
C GLY A 86 13.56 -23.78 -9.58
N LEU A 87 13.80 -24.95 -10.20
CA LEU A 87 14.90 -25.13 -11.16
C LEU A 87 14.72 -24.25 -12.39
N VAL A 88 13.50 -24.22 -12.95
CA VAL A 88 13.17 -23.38 -14.11
C VAL A 88 13.32 -21.89 -13.77
N ALA A 89 12.81 -21.46 -12.61
CA ALA A 89 12.96 -20.08 -12.16
C ALA A 89 14.42 -19.69 -11.98
N SER A 90 15.25 -20.57 -11.40
CA SER A 90 16.68 -20.31 -11.23
C SER A 90 17.43 -20.22 -12.56
N LEU A 91 17.08 -21.06 -13.54
CA LEU A 91 17.61 -21.00 -14.90
C LEU A 91 17.22 -19.72 -15.62
N LEU A 92 15.97 -19.27 -15.48
CA LEU A 92 15.50 -18.02 -16.07
C LEU A 92 16.20 -16.80 -15.45
N VAL A 93 16.39 -16.79 -14.14
CA VAL A 93 17.14 -15.72 -13.45
C VAL A 93 18.61 -15.73 -13.90
N ALA A 94 19.25 -16.90 -13.94
CA ALA A 94 20.63 -17.02 -14.42
C ALA A 94 20.78 -16.56 -15.88
N ALA A 95 19.84 -16.93 -16.74
CA ALA A 95 19.82 -16.50 -18.15
C ALA A 95 19.62 -14.97 -18.27
N ALA A 96 18.71 -14.39 -17.50
CA ALA A 96 18.49 -12.94 -17.47
C ALA A 96 19.73 -12.18 -17.00
N VAL A 97 20.38 -12.64 -15.92
CA VAL A 97 21.65 -12.05 -15.44
C VAL A 97 22.75 -12.16 -16.49
N GLY A 98 22.88 -13.33 -17.14
CA GLY A 98 23.83 -13.53 -18.23
C GLY A 98 23.59 -12.56 -19.39
N LEU A 99 22.34 -12.36 -19.79
CA LEU A 99 21.98 -11.44 -20.87
C LEU A 99 22.34 -9.98 -20.52
N VAL A 100 22.07 -9.55 -19.28
CA VAL A 100 22.41 -8.21 -18.79
C VAL A 100 23.92 -7.99 -18.75
N LEU A 101 24.70 -9.01 -18.33
CA LEU A 101 26.16 -8.90 -18.34
C LEU A 101 26.72 -8.81 -19.77
N ILE A 102 26.16 -9.56 -20.72
CA ILE A 102 26.59 -9.53 -22.13
C ILE A 102 26.25 -8.18 -22.79
N GLU A 103 25.02 -7.69 -22.64
CA GLU A 103 24.59 -6.38 -23.16
C GLU A 103 25.31 -5.21 -22.46
N GLY A 104 25.53 -5.33 -21.14
CA GLY A 104 26.22 -4.29 -20.36
C GLY A 104 27.70 -4.16 -20.71
N VAL A 105 28.37 -5.27 -21.07
CA VAL A 105 29.78 -5.26 -21.51
C VAL A 105 29.92 -4.82 -22.97
N THR A 106 28.95 -5.14 -23.84
CA THR A 106 29.01 -4.73 -25.26
C THR A 106 28.57 -3.29 -25.51
N ARG A 107 27.85 -2.67 -24.56
CA ARG A 107 27.51 -1.23 -24.56
C ARG A 107 28.37 -0.43 -23.58
N LEU A 108 29.69 -0.69 -23.53
CA LEU A 108 30.60 0.36 -23.07
C LEU A 108 30.31 1.60 -23.93
N PRO A 109 29.99 2.76 -23.32
CA PRO A 109 29.80 3.98 -24.09
C PRO A 109 31.09 4.18 -24.88
N GLN A 110 31.01 4.04 -26.20
CA GLN A 110 32.05 4.60 -27.05
C GLN A 110 32.00 6.09 -26.75
N THR A 111 32.92 6.54 -25.90
CA THR A 111 33.17 7.96 -25.69
C THR A 111 33.58 8.48 -27.05
N GLN A 112 32.61 8.97 -27.82
CA GLN A 112 32.89 9.68 -29.05
C GLN A 112 33.81 10.82 -28.62
N PRO A 113 35.04 10.93 -29.17
CA PRO A 113 35.85 12.09 -28.91
C PRO A 113 34.99 13.28 -29.30
N ALA A 114 34.78 14.20 -28.35
CA ALA A 114 33.97 15.38 -28.56
C ALA A 114 34.39 15.99 -29.90
N ALA A 115 33.49 15.96 -30.89
CA ALA A 115 33.73 16.60 -32.16
C ALA A 115 34.13 18.04 -31.85
N GLU A 116 35.37 18.39 -32.16
CA GLU A 116 35.92 19.72 -31.99
C GLU A 116 34.97 20.69 -32.69
N ARG A 117 34.15 21.40 -31.90
CA ARG A 117 33.29 22.46 -32.43
C ARG A 117 34.23 23.59 -32.83
N SER A 118 34.58 23.63 -34.10
CA SER A 118 35.19 24.80 -34.70
C SER A 118 34.20 25.98 -34.56
N PRO A 119 34.65 27.14 -34.05
CA PRO A 119 33.77 28.27 -33.83
C PRO A 119 33.28 28.80 -35.18
N GLN A 120 31.97 28.77 -35.40
CA GLN A 120 31.36 29.40 -36.55
C GLN A 120 31.34 30.91 -36.34
N VAL A 121 32.16 31.64 -37.08
CA VAL A 121 32.14 33.12 -37.08
C VAL A 121 30.88 33.57 -37.83
N VAL A 122 29.90 34.07 -37.09
CA VAL A 122 28.75 34.79 -37.65
C VAL A 122 29.24 36.18 -38.03
N ALA A 123 29.54 36.39 -39.32
CA ALA A 123 29.78 37.72 -39.85
C ALA A 123 28.42 38.43 -39.99
N ASN A 124 28.17 39.39 -39.09
CA ASN A 124 27.11 40.41 -39.08
C ASN A 124 25.91 40.18 -38.13
N PRO A 125 26.00 40.62 -36.86
CA PRO A 125 24.84 40.98 -36.09
C PRO A 125 24.43 42.43 -36.46
N GLY A 126 23.34 42.60 -37.20
CA GLY A 126 22.68 43.91 -37.28
C GLY A 126 22.21 44.34 -35.87
N PRO A 127 22.24 45.64 -35.54
CA PRO A 127 21.84 46.09 -34.21
C PRO A 127 20.35 45.83 -33.94
N PRO A 128 19.94 45.49 -32.71
CA PRO A 128 18.53 45.36 -32.38
C PRO A 128 17.89 46.76 -32.38
N PHE A 129 16.92 47.00 -33.27
CA PHE A 129 16.07 48.17 -33.12
C PHE A 129 14.93 47.85 -32.15
N VAL A 130 14.78 48.66 -31.12
CA VAL A 130 13.62 48.66 -30.23
C VAL A 130 12.71 49.79 -30.69
N GLY A 131 11.56 49.44 -31.25
CA GLY A 131 10.52 50.41 -31.60
C GLY A 131 9.61 50.66 -30.40
N PHE A 132 9.51 51.90 -29.93
CA PHE A 132 8.46 52.31 -28.99
C PHE A 132 7.33 52.93 -29.79
N ALA A 133 6.16 52.29 -29.79
CA ALA A 133 4.94 52.96 -30.25
C ALA A 133 4.63 54.09 -29.26
N ARG A 134 4.61 55.33 -29.74
CA ARG A 134 4.16 56.49 -28.96
C ARG A 134 2.66 56.37 -28.80
N ALA A 135 2.18 56.10 -27.58
CA ALA A 135 0.78 56.34 -27.24
C ALA A 135 0.56 57.87 -27.26
N ASP A 136 -0.39 58.34 -28.07
CA ASP A 136 -0.73 59.76 -28.14
C ASP A 136 -1.34 60.20 -26.80
N PRO A 137 -0.75 61.17 -26.08
CA PRO A 137 -1.27 61.64 -24.81
C PRO A 137 -2.57 62.46 -24.93
N ALA A 138 -3.06 62.70 -26.16
CA ALA A 138 -4.30 63.42 -26.42
C ALA A 138 -5.58 62.55 -26.29
N ALA A 139 -5.45 61.22 -26.24
CA ALA A 139 -6.62 60.34 -26.12
C ALA A 139 -6.96 59.95 -24.67
N ALA A 140 -6.16 60.37 -23.69
CA ALA A 140 -6.22 59.80 -22.34
C ALA A 140 -6.79 60.69 -21.24
N LEU A 141 -7.05 62.00 -21.44
CA LEU A 141 -7.77 62.79 -20.42
C LEU A 141 -8.25 64.18 -20.91
N ALA A 142 -9.51 64.28 -21.33
CA ALA A 142 -10.34 65.45 -21.05
C ALA A 142 -11.83 65.06 -21.07
N PRO A 143 -12.61 65.39 -20.03
CA PRO A 143 -14.04 65.19 -19.99
C PRO A 143 -14.74 66.38 -20.65
N ASP A 144 -15.87 66.15 -21.33
CA ASP A 144 -16.85 67.20 -21.56
C ASP A 144 -18.26 66.70 -21.24
N THR A 145 -18.95 67.57 -20.53
CA THR A 145 -20.24 67.42 -19.86
C THR A 145 -21.24 68.29 -20.60
N SER A 146 -22.27 67.69 -21.19
CA SER A 146 -23.59 68.30 -21.42
C SER A 146 -24.48 67.20 -22.00
N ALA A 147 -25.41 66.64 -21.22
CA ALA A 147 -26.76 67.16 -20.98
C ALA A 147 -27.75 66.62 -22.04
N ASP A 148 -28.75 65.92 -21.51
CA ASP A 148 -30.07 65.62 -22.09
C ASP A 148 -30.04 64.77 -23.39
N GLU A 149 -30.85 63.74 -23.58
CA GLU A 149 -32.26 63.58 -23.24
C GLU A 149 -32.59 62.09 -23.41
N ASP A 150 -33.52 61.62 -22.57
CA ASP A 150 -34.51 60.58 -22.84
C ASP A 150 -34.20 59.48 -23.87
N ALA A 151 -34.20 58.24 -23.39
CA ALA A 151 -35.42 57.41 -23.47
C ALA A 151 -35.04 55.94 -23.35
N ALA A 152 -35.72 55.27 -22.41
CA ALA A 152 -36.33 53.95 -22.55
C ALA A 152 -35.43 52.83 -23.13
N LEU A 153 -35.23 51.69 -22.49
CA LEU A 153 -36.18 50.88 -21.74
C LEU A 153 -35.41 49.61 -21.34
N HIS A 154 -35.94 48.90 -20.33
CA HIS A 154 -35.76 47.46 -20.12
C HIS A 154 -34.84 46.97 -18.97
N VAL A 155 -35.41 47.08 -17.75
CA VAL A 155 -35.65 46.04 -16.71
C VAL A 155 -34.59 44.93 -16.48
N PRO A 156 -34.17 44.69 -15.21
CA PRO A 156 -33.10 43.78 -14.84
C PRO A 156 -33.52 42.30 -14.72
N ALA A 157 -32.52 41.43 -14.79
CA ALA A 157 -32.63 40.02 -14.44
C ALA A 157 -32.12 39.74 -13.02
N VAL A 158 -32.69 38.66 -12.46
CA VAL A 158 -32.16 37.74 -11.42
C VAL A 158 -32.63 37.96 -9.96
N ALA A 159 -33.64 37.15 -9.58
CA ALA A 159 -33.73 36.13 -8.51
C ALA A 159 -33.03 36.33 -7.14
N PRO A 160 -33.30 35.50 -6.11
CA PRO A 160 -34.44 34.62 -5.79
C PRO A 160 -35.32 35.13 -4.63
#